data_AF-A0AAN7A9D3-F1
#
_entry.id   AF-A0AAN7A9D3-F1
#
_cell.length_a   1.000
_cell.length_b   1.000
_cell.length_c   1.000
_cell.angle_alpha   90.00
_cell.angle_beta   90.00
_cell.angle_gamma   90.00
#
_symmetry.space_group_name_H-M   'P 1'
#
loop_
_entity.id
_entity.type
_entity.pdbx_description
1 polymer ?
#
loop_
_entity_poly.entity_id
_entity_poly.type
_entity_poly.pdbx_seq_one_letter_code
_entity_poly.pdbx_strand_id
1 'polypeptide(L)'
;MNDSLASPAFPKILNVLVIGANGYLGASICRAFLRTCSPPTQSPSCFRVYGLVRRESAAHHLAMSEINPIVGSLSDRDVVHSAVLSHSRVWDIIVTCTEPSRDTEAEHWDELLGLIQGLSKESASRGVRPFVLWSSGCKDYGMTGLHGDRNLTPHTEESPLQPHPIIRGRMNAALRVLEVAGAQGSGFDATVVRATPVFGYSGSYYGAAFDYAAAFSGAYQGNKHGLKDQTLDFKADAGTIMHGLHVDDCGEAYAVLAITALWGGPGLDGLEGGRQSVAGKVFNISGRRYETLSEVGAALAQEYGFGHGARFGVSQKELPEAVSGHNCDLVFGWSQWVSSERIRELTDWCDKRPLFSENTRIYRVAYEAAAEAGLDDVEKVRRRMAGNWEDDRKTVGYYRTT
;
A
#
# COMPACT_ATOMS: atom_id res chain seq x y z
N MET A 1 16.65 50.97 -22.14
CA MET A 1 16.40 49.52 -22.11
C MET A 1 16.22 49.15 -20.66
N ASN A 2 14.98 49.11 -20.19
CA ASN A 2 14.65 48.66 -18.83
C ASN A 2 14.26 47.19 -18.94
N ASP A 3 15.22 46.30 -18.70
CA ASP A 3 14.92 44.92 -18.36
C ASP A 3 14.22 44.94 -16.99
N SER A 4 12.89 44.88 -17.00
CA SER A 4 12.14 44.61 -15.77
C SER A 4 12.48 43.18 -15.36
N LEU A 5 13.34 43.04 -14.34
CA LEU A 5 13.53 41.80 -13.60
C LEU A 5 12.15 41.37 -13.08
N ALA A 6 11.51 40.44 -13.79
CA ALA A 6 10.27 39.84 -13.36
C ALA A 6 10.51 39.21 -11.98
N SER A 7 9.70 39.60 -10.99
CA SER A 7 9.73 38.99 -9.66
C SER A 7 9.63 37.47 -9.78
N PRO A 8 10.42 36.69 -9.03
CA PRO A 8 10.36 35.24 -9.11
C PRO A 8 8.94 34.78 -8.76
N ALA A 9 8.28 34.11 -9.71
CA ALA A 9 6.98 33.52 -9.48
C ALA A 9 7.12 32.40 -8.44
N PHE A 10 6.43 32.54 -7.31
CA PHE A 10 6.38 31.48 -6.31
C PHE A 10 5.71 30.24 -6.89
N PRO A 11 6.19 29.03 -6.56
CA PRO A 11 5.56 27.81 -7.06
C PRO A 11 4.11 27.71 -6.58
N LYS A 12 3.21 27.26 -7.46
CA LYS A 12 1.83 26.97 -7.08
C LYS A 12 1.83 25.77 -6.13
N ILE A 13 1.19 25.91 -4.97
CA ILE A 13 1.06 24.82 -4.01
C ILE A 13 -0.24 24.06 -4.29
N LEU A 14 -0.14 22.74 -4.48
CA LEU A 14 -1.29 21.84 -4.59
C LEU A 14 -1.46 21.05 -3.30
N ASN A 15 -2.69 20.93 -2.82
CA ASN A 15 -2.99 20.27 -1.55
C ASN A 15 -3.34 18.81 -1.77
N VAL A 16 -2.60 17.92 -1.07
CA VAL A 16 -2.84 16.48 -1.05
C VAL A 16 -3.28 16.06 0.34
N LEU A 17 -4.46 15.44 0.45
CA LEU A 17 -4.91 14.80 1.68
C LEU A 17 -4.71 13.29 1.59
N VAL A 18 -3.96 12.71 2.52
CA VAL A 18 -3.80 11.26 2.65
C VAL A 18 -4.53 10.76 3.90
N ILE A 19 -5.59 9.99 3.71
CA ILE A 19 -6.40 9.40 4.78
C ILE A 19 -5.80 8.03 5.12
N GLY A 20 -5.32 7.85 6.35
CA GLY A 20 -4.50 6.70 6.73
C GLY A 20 -3.00 6.92 6.51
N ALA A 21 -2.55 8.18 6.59
CA ALA A 21 -1.16 8.58 6.32
C ALA A 21 -0.12 7.96 7.27
N ASN A 22 -0.51 7.56 8.48
CA ASN A 22 0.37 6.88 9.42
C ASN A 22 0.41 5.35 9.23
N GLY A 23 -0.31 4.81 8.25
CA GLY A 23 -0.23 3.41 7.86
C GLY A 23 0.97 3.14 6.94
N TYR A 24 1.34 1.87 6.79
CA TYR A 24 2.50 1.43 6.01
C TYR A 24 2.53 1.99 4.57
N LEU A 25 1.45 1.79 3.80
CA LEU A 25 1.35 2.31 2.44
C LEU A 25 1.16 3.84 2.41
N GLY A 26 0.31 4.37 3.30
CA GLY A 26 0.02 5.81 3.37
C GLY A 26 1.27 6.66 3.59
N ALA A 27 2.17 6.23 4.49
CA ALA A 27 3.42 6.92 4.75
C ALA A 27 4.34 6.97 3.51
N SER A 28 4.38 5.89 2.72
CA SER A 28 5.13 5.84 1.48
C SER A 28 4.57 6.80 0.41
N ILE A 29 3.24 6.82 0.27
CA ILE A 29 2.57 7.73 -0.66
C ILE A 29 2.83 9.19 -0.27
N CYS A 30 2.76 9.53 1.03
CA CYS A 30 3.12 10.87 1.49
C CYS A 30 4.56 11.25 1.08
N ARG A 31 5.54 10.36 1.32
CA ARG A 31 6.93 10.60 0.90
C ARG A 31 7.10 10.73 -0.60
N ALA A 32 6.30 10.02 -1.40
CA ALA A 32 6.32 10.14 -2.85
C ALA A 32 5.81 11.52 -3.31
N PHE A 33 4.69 11.99 -2.76
CA PHE A 33 4.18 13.33 -3.05
C PHE A 33 5.14 14.44 -2.63
N LEU A 34 5.77 14.35 -1.45
CA LEU A 34 6.76 15.32 -0.98
C LEU A 34 7.97 15.45 -1.92
N ARG A 35 8.40 14.34 -2.53
CA ARG A 35 9.52 14.30 -3.49
C ARG A 35 9.11 14.68 -4.92
N THR A 36 7.82 14.85 -5.18
CA THR A 36 7.31 15.11 -6.52
C THR A 36 7.18 16.61 -6.78
N CYS A 37 7.77 17.05 -7.90
CA CYS A 37 7.57 18.38 -8.46
C CYS A 37 6.80 18.28 -9.77
N SER A 38 6.08 19.34 -10.15
CA SER A 38 5.45 19.40 -11.47
C SER A 38 6.49 19.21 -12.59
N PRO A 39 6.08 18.70 -13.76
CA PRO A 39 6.91 18.73 -14.96
C PRO A 39 7.44 20.15 -15.25
N PRO A 40 8.52 20.30 -16.04
CA PRO A 40 9.05 21.60 -16.45
C PRO A 40 7.98 22.37 -17.22
N THR A 41 7.25 23.25 -16.53
CA THR A 41 6.26 24.17 -17.09
C THR A 41 6.65 25.59 -16.68
N GLN A 42 6.02 26.61 -17.28
CA GLN A 42 6.36 28.01 -17.00
C GLN A 42 6.13 28.43 -15.53
N SER A 43 5.35 27.66 -14.76
CA SER A 43 5.12 27.89 -13.32
C SER A 43 5.29 26.58 -12.56
N PRO A 44 6.42 26.37 -11.84
CA PRO A 44 6.61 25.16 -11.06
C PRO A 44 5.51 25.02 -10.01
N SER A 45 5.07 23.80 -9.76
CA SER A 45 4.13 23.47 -8.69
C SER A 45 4.72 22.38 -7.81
N CYS A 46 4.41 22.41 -6.52
CA CYS A 46 4.77 21.36 -5.57
C CYS A 46 3.57 20.98 -4.71
N PHE A 47 3.67 19.80 -4.09
CA PHE A 47 2.63 19.28 -3.23
C PHE A 47 2.86 19.69 -1.78
N ARG A 48 1.82 20.22 -1.15
CA ARG A 48 1.71 20.26 0.30
C ARG A 48 0.90 19.06 0.75
N VAL A 49 1.53 18.19 1.52
CA VAL A 49 0.94 16.93 1.97
C VAL A 49 0.36 17.09 3.36
N TYR A 50 -0.88 16.63 3.51
CA TYR A 50 -1.62 16.55 4.76
C TYR A 50 -1.97 15.10 5.05
N GLY A 51 -1.85 14.69 6.31
CA GLY A 51 -2.13 13.32 6.73
C GLY A 51 -3.20 13.26 7.80
N LEU A 52 -4.33 12.61 7.52
CA LEU A 52 -5.39 12.38 8.51
C LEU A 52 -5.07 11.14 9.37
N VAL A 53 -4.99 11.35 10.68
CA VAL A 53 -4.70 10.33 11.70
C VAL A 53 -5.71 10.39 12.84
N ARG A 54 -5.97 9.24 13.47
CA ARG A 54 -6.95 9.14 14.57
C ARG A 54 -6.42 9.61 15.93
N ARG A 55 -5.10 9.72 16.09
CA ARG A 55 -4.45 9.93 17.39
C ARG A 55 -3.35 10.98 17.27
N GLU A 56 -3.22 11.79 18.31
CA GLU A 56 -2.18 12.82 18.41
C GLU A 56 -0.76 12.25 18.45
N SER A 57 -0.56 11.06 19.05
CA SER A 57 0.75 10.39 19.05
C SER A 57 1.27 10.10 17.63
N ALA A 58 0.38 9.83 16.68
CA ALA A 58 0.76 9.62 15.28
C ALA A 58 1.03 10.95 14.53
N ALA A 59 0.49 12.07 15.00
CA ALA A 59 0.68 13.38 14.39
C ALA A 59 2.15 13.83 14.44
N HIS A 60 2.86 13.53 15.53
CA HIS A 60 4.26 13.88 15.68
C HIS A 60 5.15 13.20 14.62
N HIS A 61 4.95 11.90 14.38
CA HIS A 61 5.70 11.16 13.36
C HIS A 61 5.44 11.68 11.94
N LEU A 62 4.21 12.11 11.64
CA LEU A 62 3.90 12.76 10.38
C LEU A 62 4.66 14.08 10.22
N ALA A 63 4.64 14.93 11.26
CA ALA A 63 5.35 16.20 11.23
C ALA A 63 6.87 16.03 11.06
N MET A 64 7.48 15.01 11.70
CA MET A 64 8.90 14.65 11.50
C MET A 64 9.21 14.25 10.05
N SER A 65 8.21 13.82 9.30
CA SER A 65 8.32 13.45 7.88
C SER A 65 7.87 14.57 6.94
N GLU A 66 7.77 15.81 7.43
CA GLU A 66 7.30 16.99 6.67
C GLU A 66 5.84 16.91 6.17
N ILE A 67 5.04 16.04 6.80
CA ILE A 67 3.61 15.89 6.51
C ILE A 67 2.82 16.73 7.52
N ASN A 68 1.88 17.55 7.05
CA ASN A 68 1.01 18.35 7.91
C ASN A 68 -0.02 17.43 8.58
N PRO A 69 0.06 17.17 9.89
CA PRO A 69 -0.87 16.23 10.52
C PRO A 69 -2.24 16.88 10.72
N ILE A 70 -3.29 16.09 10.50
CA ILE A 70 -4.67 16.42 10.85
C ILE A 70 -5.16 15.32 11.78
N VAL A 71 -5.55 15.68 13.00
CA VAL A 71 -6.08 14.70 13.97
C VAL A 71 -7.61 14.68 13.87
N GLY A 72 -8.16 13.50 13.62
CA GLY A 72 -9.61 13.30 13.52
C GLY A 72 -10.00 11.85 13.24
N SER A 73 -11.25 11.50 13.53
CA SER A 73 -11.80 10.16 13.32
C SER A 73 -12.95 10.19 12.32
N LEU A 74 -13.01 9.21 11.42
CA LEU A 74 -14.12 9.06 10.47
C LEU A 74 -15.47 8.82 11.16
N SER A 75 -15.43 8.21 12.36
CA SER A 75 -16.60 7.98 13.21
C SER A 75 -17.22 9.26 13.78
N ASP A 76 -16.55 10.40 13.68
CA ASP A 76 -17.05 11.72 14.09
C ASP A 76 -17.04 12.67 12.88
N ARG A 77 -18.01 12.45 11.99
CA ARG A 77 -18.04 13.02 10.63
C ARG A 77 -17.94 14.54 10.61
N ASP A 78 -18.72 15.23 11.43
CA ASP A 78 -18.78 16.69 11.43
C ASP A 78 -17.48 17.30 11.99
N VAL A 79 -16.91 16.67 13.03
CA VAL A 79 -15.65 17.10 13.64
C VAL A 79 -14.50 16.87 12.67
N VAL A 80 -14.38 15.69 12.06
CA VAL A 80 -13.29 15.41 11.12
C VAL A 80 -13.39 16.27 9.85
N HIS A 81 -14.61 16.49 9.35
CA HIS A 81 -14.83 17.38 8.20
C HIS A 81 -14.40 18.81 8.53
N SER A 82 -14.79 19.32 9.70
CA SER A 82 -14.40 20.67 10.15
C SER A 82 -12.89 20.78 10.39
N ALA A 83 -12.27 19.76 10.99
CA ALA A 83 -10.83 19.70 11.22
C ALA A 83 -10.07 19.75 9.90
N VAL A 84 -10.42 18.91 8.92
CA VAL A 84 -9.79 18.91 7.60
C VAL A 84 -9.95 20.27 6.90
N LEU A 85 -11.16 20.85 6.92
CA LEU A 85 -11.42 22.14 6.27
C LEU A 85 -10.77 23.35 6.96
N SER A 86 -10.33 23.20 8.21
CA SER A 86 -9.55 24.23 8.92
C SER A 86 -8.14 24.38 8.33
N HIS A 87 -7.60 23.32 7.73
CA HIS A 87 -6.28 23.33 7.08
C HIS A 87 -6.34 23.78 5.62
N SER A 88 -7.35 23.31 4.87
CA SER A 88 -7.59 23.77 3.50
C SER A 88 -9.05 23.61 3.11
N ARG A 89 -9.58 24.60 2.40
CA ARG A 89 -10.90 24.54 1.75
C ARG A 89 -10.85 24.01 0.32
N VAL A 90 -9.66 23.73 -0.19
CA VAL A 90 -9.40 23.28 -1.57
C VAL A 90 -8.44 22.10 -1.53
N TRP A 91 -8.87 20.96 -2.06
CA TRP A 91 -8.08 19.75 -2.17
C TRP A 91 -7.91 19.37 -3.64
N ASP A 92 -6.67 19.29 -4.10
CA ASP A 92 -6.37 18.89 -5.48
C ASP A 92 -6.39 17.36 -5.60
N ILE A 93 -5.78 16.68 -4.63
CA ILE A 93 -5.71 15.22 -4.55
C ILE A 93 -6.21 14.75 -3.18
N ILE A 94 -6.99 13.66 -3.18
CA ILE A 94 -7.33 12.92 -1.97
C ILE A 94 -6.94 11.46 -2.16
N VAL A 95 -6.19 10.89 -1.23
CA VAL A 95 -5.76 9.49 -1.25
C VAL A 95 -6.38 8.76 -0.07
N THR A 96 -6.94 7.57 -0.30
CA THR A 96 -7.43 6.69 0.78
C THR A 96 -6.46 5.54 0.98
N CYS A 97 -6.04 5.27 2.21
CA CYS A 97 -5.08 4.21 2.58
C CYS A 97 -5.47 3.58 3.93
N THR A 98 -6.76 3.30 4.13
CA THR A 98 -7.28 2.79 5.39
C THR A 98 -7.66 1.32 5.27
N GLU A 99 -7.60 0.63 6.41
CA GLU A 99 -8.08 -0.75 6.54
C GLU A 99 -8.88 -0.83 7.85
N PRO A 100 -10.22 -0.91 7.78
CA PRO A 100 -11.05 -0.97 8.97
C PRO A 100 -10.96 -2.31 9.68
N SER A 101 -11.45 -2.34 10.92
CA SER A 101 -11.76 -3.60 11.59
C SER A 101 -12.98 -4.25 10.92
N ARG A 102 -13.12 -5.57 11.05
CA ARG A 102 -14.22 -6.33 10.41
C ARG A 102 -15.60 -5.85 10.87
N ASP A 103 -15.76 -5.60 12.16
CA ASP A 103 -17.02 -5.18 12.76
C ASP A 103 -17.50 -3.81 12.25
N THR A 104 -16.58 -2.95 11.83
CA THR A 104 -16.85 -1.58 11.42
C THR A 104 -16.62 -1.37 9.93
N GLU A 105 -16.46 -2.44 9.15
CA GLU A 105 -16.01 -2.34 7.76
C GLU A 105 -17.00 -1.54 6.91
N ALA A 106 -18.28 -1.90 6.95
CA ALA A 106 -19.32 -1.24 6.16
C ALA A 106 -19.46 0.26 6.52
N GLU A 107 -19.60 0.55 7.82
CA GLU A 107 -19.72 1.92 8.32
C GLU A 107 -18.50 2.78 7.95
N HIS A 108 -17.29 2.24 8.09
CA HIS A 108 -16.06 2.94 7.74
C HIS A 108 -16.01 3.35 6.26
N TRP A 109 -16.43 2.46 5.35
CA TRP A 109 -16.42 2.78 3.92
C TRP A 109 -17.46 3.85 3.56
N ASP A 110 -18.64 3.80 4.17
CA ASP A 110 -19.68 4.83 3.99
C ASP A 110 -19.24 6.18 4.57
N GLU A 111 -18.61 6.19 5.74
CA GLU A 111 -18.05 7.39 6.38
C GLU A 111 -16.95 8.03 5.54
N LEU A 112 -16.04 7.20 5.02
CA LEU A 112 -14.94 7.66 4.19
C LEU A 112 -15.45 8.31 2.90
N LEU A 113 -16.41 7.68 2.23
CA LEU A 113 -17.00 8.23 1.01
C LEU A 113 -17.78 9.52 1.30
N GLY A 114 -18.53 9.57 2.40
CA GLY A 114 -19.25 10.76 2.83
C GLY A 114 -18.31 11.95 3.10
N LEU A 115 -17.17 11.71 3.77
CA LEU A 115 -16.13 12.72 3.97
C LEU A 115 -15.60 13.24 2.62
N ILE A 116 -15.26 12.34 1.70
CA ILE A 116 -14.75 12.72 0.37
C ILE A 116 -15.76 13.56 -0.40
N GLN A 117 -17.03 13.18 -0.39
CA GLN A 117 -18.10 13.96 -1.03
C GLN A 117 -18.23 15.37 -0.44
N GLY A 118 -18.17 15.49 0.89
CA GLY A 118 -18.20 16.79 1.58
C GLY A 118 -17.03 17.69 1.19
N LEU A 119 -15.80 17.18 1.29
CA LEU A 119 -14.58 17.91 0.91
C LEU A 119 -14.55 18.28 -0.57
N SER A 120 -15.09 17.41 -1.43
CA SER A 120 -15.15 17.63 -2.87
C SER A 120 -16.17 18.69 -3.24
N LYS A 121 -17.32 18.73 -2.57
CA LYS A 121 -18.31 19.81 -2.73
C LYS A 121 -17.71 21.17 -2.36
N GLU A 122 -16.98 21.24 -1.24
CA GLU A 122 -16.30 22.46 -0.81
C GLU A 122 -15.25 22.92 -1.81
N SER A 123 -14.40 22.00 -2.29
CA SER A 123 -13.38 22.32 -3.30
C SER A 123 -14.02 22.75 -4.62
N ALA A 124 -15.06 22.05 -5.08
CA ALA A 124 -15.75 22.33 -6.34
C ALA A 124 -16.43 23.71 -6.34
N SER A 125 -16.98 24.13 -5.19
CA SER A 125 -17.52 25.50 -5.01
C SER A 125 -16.48 26.60 -5.23
N ARG A 126 -15.19 26.25 -5.20
CA ARG A 126 -14.03 27.13 -5.42
C ARG A 126 -13.33 26.87 -6.74
N GLY A 127 -13.97 26.11 -7.65
CA GLY A 127 -13.45 25.81 -8.98
C GLY A 127 -12.42 24.68 -9.03
N VAL A 128 -12.20 23.94 -7.94
CA VAL A 128 -11.28 22.78 -7.93
C VAL A 128 -12.07 21.51 -7.70
N ARG A 129 -12.06 20.63 -8.70
CA ARG A 129 -12.64 19.29 -8.61
C ARG A 129 -11.52 18.35 -8.15
N PRO A 130 -11.53 17.77 -6.94
CA PRO A 130 -10.46 16.89 -6.49
C PRO A 130 -10.33 15.65 -7.37
N PHE A 131 -9.11 15.09 -7.44
CA PHE A 131 -8.87 13.76 -7.99
C PHE A 131 -8.57 12.77 -6.85
N VAL A 132 -9.40 11.73 -6.75
CA VAL A 132 -9.38 10.74 -5.68
C VAL A 132 -8.63 9.50 -6.13
N LEU A 133 -7.57 9.14 -5.40
CA LEU A 133 -6.83 7.89 -5.53
C LEU A 133 -7.33 6.93 -4.45
N TRP A 134 -8.24 6.03 -4.81
CA TRP A 134 -8.83 5.08 -3.87
C TRP A 134 -8.03 3.79 -3.81
N SER A 135 -7.40 3.50 -2.67
CA SER A 135 -6.67 2.24 -2.52
C SER A 135 -7.62 1.05 -2.39
N SER A 136 -7.40 0.03 -3.20
CA SER A 136 -7.87 -1.34 -3.01
C SER A 136 -6.66 -2.29 -3.01
N GLY A 137 -6.82 -3.54 -3.45
CA GLY A 137 -5.69 -4.46 -3.59
C GLY A 137 -5.93 -5.50 -4.67
N CYS A 138 -4.85 -6.12 -5.12
CA CYS A 138 -4.87 -7.21 -6.09
C CYS A 138 -5.77 -8.39 -5.67
N LYS A 139 -5.93 -8.63 -4.36
CA LYS A 139 -6.75 -9.75 -3.85
C LYS A 139 -8.21 -9.67 -4.26
N ASP A 140 -8.66 -8.52 -4.79
CA ASP A 140 -9.98 -8.34 -5.42
C ASP A 140 -10.24 -9.36 -6.54
N TYR A 141 -9.19 -9.80 -7.25
CA TYR A 141 -9.30 -10.74 -8.37
C TYR A 141 -9.38 -12.22 -7.96
N GLY A 142 -8.94 -12.58 -6.75
CA GLY A 142 -8.76 -13.99 -6.36
C GLY A 142 -7.33 -14.50 -6.57
N MET A 143 -7.16 -15.80 -6.77
CA MET A 143 -5.87 -16.43 -7.06
C MET A 143 -5.73 -16.68 -8.57
N THR A 144 -4.49 -16.68 -9.05
CA THR A 144 -4.15 -17.26 -10.36
C THR A 144 -3.75 -18.74 -10.20
N GLY A 145 -3.28 -19.36 -11.28
CA GLY A 145 -2.55 -20.63 -11.23
C GLY A 145 -1.15 -20.50 -10.61
N LEU A 146 -0.41 -21.59 -10.66
CA LEU A 146 1.00 -21.68 -10.27
C LEU A 146 1.92 -21.36 -11.45
N HIS A 147 3.17 -21.01 -11.14
CA HIS A 147 4.21 -20.89 -12.14
C HIS A 147 4.38 -22.20 -12.92
N GLY A 148 4.37 -22.12 -14.26
CA GLY A 148 4.47 -23.27 -15.16
C GLY A 148 3.12 -23.83 -15.63
N ASP A 149 2.00 -23.39 -15.06
CA ASP A 149 0.67 -23.78 -15.55
C ASP A 149 0.45 -23.33 -16.99
N ARG A 150 -0.02 -24.25 -17.85
CA ARG A 150 -0.17 -24.03 -19.31
C ARG A 150 -1.05 -22.83 -19.68
N ASN A 151 -2.06 -22.54 -18.85
CA ASN A 151 -3.04 -21.48 -19.08
C ASN A 151 -2.85 -20.30 -18.12
N LEU A 152 -1.67 -20.19 -17.51
CA LEU A 152 -1.38 -19.08 -16.60
C LEU A 152 -1.39 -17.75 -17.36
N THR A 153 -2.26 -16.85 -16.94
CA THR A 153 -2.34 -15.47 -17.44
C THR A 153 -2.37 -14.50 -16.25
N PRO A 154 -1.81 -13.28 -16.40
CA PRO A 154 -1.91 -12.28 -15.35
C PRO A 154 -3.36 -11.81 -15.19
N HIS A 155 -3.73 -11.41 -13.99
CA HIS A 155 -4.89 -10.55 -13.81
C HIS A 155 -4.60 -9.15 -14.37
N THR A 156 -5.43 -8.69 -15.30
CA THR A 156 -5.52 -7.29 -15.76
C THR A 156 -6.66 -6.57 -15.05
N GLU A 157 -6.83 -5.28 -15.28
CA GLU A 157 -7.92 -4.49 -14.72
C GLU A 157 -9.32 -4.93 -15.17
N GLU A 158 -9.41 -5.65 -16.29
CA GLU A 158 -10.60 -6.25 -16.87
C GLU A 158 -10.86 -7.68 -16.36
N SER A 159 -9.96 -8.24 -15.56
CA SER A 159 -10.12 -9.59 -15.01
C SER A 159 -11.33 -9.68 -14.07
N PRO A 160 -12.01 -10.84 -14.02
CA PRO A 160 -13.14 -11.06 -13.12
C PRO A 160 -12.75 -10.81 -11.66
N LEU A 161 -13.66 -10.21 -10.89
CA LEU A 161 -13.48 -10.00 -9.46
C LEU A 161 -13.99 -11.21 -8.68
N GLN A 162 -13.08 -11.88 -7.97
CA GLN A 162 -13.37 -13.05 -7.14
C GLN A 162 -12.66 -12.94 -5.79
N PRO A 163 -13.02 -11.94 -4.97
CA PRO A 163 -12.30 -11.65 -3.74
C PRO A 163 -12.49 -12.78 -2.71
N HIS A 164 -11.45 -13.01 -1.91
CA HIS A 164 -11.60 -13.74 -0.65
C HIS A 164 -12.67 -13.06 0.22
N PRO A 165 -13.53 -13.80 0.96
CA PRO A 165 -14.57 -13.20 1.80
C PRO A 165 -14.08 -12.08 2.72
N ILE A 166 -12.88 -12.24 3.30
CA ILE A 166 -12.25 -11.26 4.22
C ILE A 166 -12.02 -9.88 3.57
N ILE A 167 -11.83 -9.78 2.25
CA ILE A 167 -11.52 -8.51 1.57
C ILE A 167 -12.67 -8.00 0.69
N ARG A 168 -13.84 -8.66 0.73
CA ARG A 168 -14.99 -8.34 -0.13
C ARG A 168 -15.53 -6.94 0.12
N GLY A 169 -15.58 -6.47 1.38
CA GLY A 169 -16.06 -5.13 1.70
C GLY A 169 -15.20 -4.04 1.06
N ARG A 170 -13.88 -4.16 1.15
CA ARG A 170 -12.93 -3.27 0.43
C ARG A 170 -13.18 -3.23 -1.08
N MET A 171 -13.34 -4.38 -1.73
CA MET A 171 -13.62 -4.43 -3.17
C MET A 171 -14.94 -3.73 -3.51
N ASN A 172 -16.00 -3.98 -2.74
CA ASN A 172 -17.30 -3.35 -2.94
C ASN A 172 -17.22 -1.82 -2.79
N ALA A 173 -16.49 -1.34 -1.79
CA ALA A 173 -16.27 0.09 -1.59
C ALA A 173 -15.51 0.75 -2.75
N ALA A 174 -14.51 0.05 -3.32
CA ALA A 174 -13.78 0.50 -4.50
C ALA A 174 -14.69 0.61 -5.74
N LEU A 175 -15.62 -0.32 -5.94
CA LEU A 175 -16.62 -0.21 -7.01
C LEU A 175 -17.57 0.97 -6.78
N ARG A 176 -18.02 1.15 -5.53
CA ARG A 176 -18.94 2.21 -5.15
C ARG A 176 -18.36 3.61 -5.37
N VAL A 177 -17.08 3.84 -5.08
CA VAL A 177 -16.47 5.15 -5.34
C VAL A 177 -16.41 5.50 -6.83
N LEU A 178 -16.18 4.51 -7.70
CA LEU A 178 -16.19 4.74 -9.16
C LEU A 178 -17.59 5.10 -9.66
N GLU A 179 -18.62 4.40 -9.17
CA GLU A 179 -20.03 4.71 -9.46
C GLU A 179 -20.37 6.14 -9.05
N VAL A 180 -20.03 6.53 -7.81
CA VAL A 180 -20.31 7.87 -7.29
C VAL A 180 -19.51 8.93 -8.03
N ALA A 181 -18.23 8.70 -8.34
CA ALA A 181 -17.40 9.65 -9.07
C ALA A 181 -17.91 9.88 -10.51
N GLY A 182 -18.39 8.82 -11.16
CA GLY A 182 -18.95 8.87 -12.52
C GLY A 182 -20.35 9.48 -12.61
N ALA A 183 -21.06 9.64 -11.50
CA ALA A 183 -22.37 10.26 -11.49
C ALA A 183 -22.30 11.75 -11.84
N GLN A 184 -23.30 12.24 -12.58
CA GLN A 184 -23.41 13.65 -12.92
C GLN A 184 -23.45 14.51 -11.64
N GLY A 185 -22.55 15.49 -11.53
CA GLY A 185 -22.49 16.39 -10.38
C GLY A 185 -21.75 15.84 -9.14
N SER A 186 -21.01 14.73 -9.26
CA SER A 186 -20.26 14.10 -8.17
C SER A 186 -19.28 15.03 -7.42
N GLY A 187 -18.78 16.09 -8.07
CA GLY A 187 -17.87 17.07 -7.47
C GLY A 187 -16.42 16.60 -7.37
N PHE A 188 -16.12 15.34 -7.74
CA PHE A 188 -14.77 14.79 -7.81
C PHE A 188 -14.66 13.74 -8.93
N ASP A 189 -13.43 13.48 -9.36
CA ASP A 189 -13.10 12.32 -10.18
C ASP A 189 -12.33 11.31 -9.33
N ALA A 190 -12.43 10.03 -9.65
CA ALA A 190 -11.74 8.99 -8.91
C ALA A 190 -11.07 7.96 -9.81
N THR A 191 -10.02 7.34 -9.31
CA THR A 191 -9.46 6.10 -9.83
C THR A 191 -9.25 5.12 -8.68
N VAL A 192 -9.39 3.83 -8.96
CA VAL A 192 -9.07 2.76 -8.00
C VAL A 192 -7.69 2.21 -8.29
N VAL A 193 -6.88 2.07 -7.24
CA VAL A 193 -5.52 1.55 -7.35
C VAL A 193 -5.44 0.19 -6.64
N ARG A 194 -5.11 -0.87 -7.38
CA ARG A 194 -5.00 -2.25 -6.89
C ARG A 194 -3.54 -2.65 -6.81
N ALA A 195 -2.89 -2.31 -5.70
CA ALA A 195 -1.52 -2.74 -5.46
C ALA A 195 -1.45 -4.23 -5.14
N THR A 196 -0.38 -4.88 -5.59
CA THR A 196 0.02 -6.20 -5.07
C THR A 196 0.62 -6.09 -3.67
N PRO A 197 0.86 -7.20 -2.94
CA PRO A 197 1.44 -7.13 -1.62
C PRO A 197 2.78 -6.37 -1.65
N VAL A 198 2.94 -5.42 -0.74
CA VAL A 198 4.12 -4.54 -0.68
C VAL A 198 5.12 -4.99 0.38
N PHE A 199 6.41 -4.75 0.15
CA PHE A 199 7.50 -5.02 1.10
C PHE A 199 8.47 -3.82 1.22
N GLY A 200 9.44 -3.93 2.14
CA GLY A 200 10.41 -2.88 2.49
C GLY A 200 10.19 -2.32 3.90
N TYR A 201 11.17 -1.63 4.48
CA TYR A 201 11.08 -1.09 5.85
C TYR A 201 10.60 -2.14 6.88
N SER A 202 9.51 -1.88 7.60
CA SER A 202 8.84 -2.79 8.55
C SER A 202 8.19 -4.03 7.91
N GLY A 203 8.38 -4.26 6.61
CA GLY A 203 8.10 -5.52 5.93
C GLY A 203 6.64 -5.80 5.59
N SER A 204 5.66 -5.11 6.19
CA SER A 204 4.24 -5.45 6.05
C SER A 204 4.02 -6.97 6.22
N TYR A 205 3.16 -7.59 5.41
CA TYR A 205 2.96 -9.05 5.42
C TYR A 205 4.19 -9.85 4.98
N TYR A 206 5.13 -9.29 4.22
CA TYR A 206 6.43 -9.94 3.94
C TYR A 206 7.32 -10.02 5.18
N GLY A 207 7.12 -9.14 6.18
CA GLY A 207 7.81 -9.22 7.47
C GLY A 207 7.54 -10.55 8.20
N ALA A 208 6.34 -11.12 8.01
CA ALA A 208 5.99 -12.44 8.55
C ALA A 208 6.89 -13.56 8.01
N ALA A 209 7.50 -13.38 6.83
CA ALA A 209 8.46 -14.34 6.28
C ALA A 209 9.76 -14.39 7.10
N PHE A 210 10.20 -13.25 7.61
CA PHE A 210 11.37 -13.16 8.48
C PHE A 210 11.09 -13.77 9.85
N ASP A 211 9.93 -13.47 10.44
CA ASP A 211 9.49 -14.12 11.68
C ASP A 211 9.40 -15.65 11.50
N TYR A 212 8.83 -16.11 10.38
CA TYR A 212 8.73 -17.52 10.05
C TYR A 212 10.10 -18.20 9.99
N ALA A 213 11.02 -17.65 9.19
CA ALA A 213 12.37 -18.19 9.04
C ALA A 213 13.18 -18.10 10.34
N ALA A 214 12.99 -17.06 11.15
CA ALA A 214 13.61 -16.91 12.46
C ALA A 214 13.09 -17.97 13.45
N ALA A 215 11.78 -18.20 13.50
CA ALA A 215 11.18 -19.24 14.35
C ALA A 215 11.66 -20.64 13.94
N PHE A 216 11.74 -20.89 12.63
CA PHE A 216 12.31 -22.13 12.09
C PHE A 216 13.77 -22.28 12.50
N SER A 217 14.58 -21.23 12.34
CA SER A 217 15.99 -21.22 12.75
C SER A 217 16.16 -21.49 14.25
N GLY A 218 15.33 -20.84 15.08
CA GLY A 218 15.29 -21.01 16.54
C GLY A 218 15.01 -22.45 16.96
N ALA A 219 14.15 -23.17 16.25
CA ALA A 219 13.82 -24.57 16.57
C ALA A 219 15.02 -25.53 16.45
N TYR A 220 16.07 -25.16 15.72
CA TYR A 220 17.29 -25.97 15.53
C TYR A 220 18.52 -25.40 16.25
N GLN A 221 18.38 -24.28 16.97
CA GLN A 221 19.46 -23.76 17.80
C GLN A 221 19.83 -24.79 18.88
N GLY A 222 21.12 -25.15 18.95
CA GLY A 222 21.64 -26.15 19.90
C GLY A 222 21.51 -27.62 19.45
N ASN A 223 20.96 -27.91 18.27
CA ASN A 223 21.01 -29.25 17.69
C ASN A 223 22.45 -29.60 17.27
N LYS A 224 22.89 -30.84 17.50
CA LYS A 224 24.24 -31.34 17.13
C LYS A 224 24.55 -31.22 15.64
N HIS A 225 23.50 -31.22 14.80
CA HIS A 225 23.57 -31.09 13.35
C HIS A 225 23.49 -29.63 12.86
N GLY A 226 23.11 -28.69 13.74
CA GLY A 226 22.96 -27.27 13.41
C GLY A 226 22.01 -26.98 12.24
N LEU A 227 21.99 -25.73 11.77
CA LEU A 227 21.17 -25.31 10.61
C LEU A 227 21.71 -25.79 9.26
N LYS A 228 23.00 -26.16 9.20
CA LYS A 228 23.65 -26.59 7.95
C LYS A 228 23.10 -27.92 7.42
N ASP A 229 22.53 -28.73 8.30
CA ASP A 229 21.93 -30.02 7.93
C ASP A 229 20.38 -29.92 7.84
N GLN A 230 19.82 -28.72 7.77
CA GLN A 230 18.36 -28.49 7.77
C GLN A 230 17.87 -27.80 6.50
N THR A 231 16.59 -28.00 6.20
CA THR A 231 15.81 -27.29 5.17
C THR A 231 14.86 -26.27 5.81
N LEU A 232 14.63 -25.15 5.13
CA LEU A 232 13.50 -24.27 5.44
C LEU A 232 12.26 -24.81 4.69
N ASP A 233 11.32 -25.38 5.43
CA ASP A 233 10.17 -26.07 4.83
C ASP A 233 8.96 -25.15 4.67
N PHE A 234 8.21 -25.31 3.58
CA PHE A 234 6.97 -24.59 3.30
C PHE A 234 5.84 -25.56 2.93
N LYS A 235 4.63 -25.29 3.40
CA LYS A 235 3.42 -26.05 3.01
C LYS A 235 2.99 -25.81 1.57
N ALA A 236 3.17 -24.57 1.11
CA ALA A 236 2.75 -24.15 -0.21
C ALA A 236 3.67 -24.73 -1.30
N ASP A 237 3.16 -24.78 -2.53
CA ASP A 237 3.88 -25.30 -3.68
C ASP A 237 5.02 -24.35 -4.11
N ALA A 238 6.14 -24.90 -4.57
CA ALA A 238 7.31 -24.13 -5.01
C ALA A 238 6.97 -23.14 -6.13
N GLY A 239 6.01 -23.48 -6.99
CA GLY A 239 5.49 -22.64 -8.07
C GLY A 239 4.50 -21.56 -7.62
N THR A 240 4.22 -21.41 -6.33
CA THR A 240 3.32 -20.35 -5.84
C THR A 240 3.86 -18.98 -6.23
N ILE A 241 3.05 -18.17 -6.92
CA ILE A 241 3.45 -16.86 -7.44
C ILE A 241 3.32 -15.80 -6.34
N MET A 242 4.43 -15.17 -6.00
CA MET A 242 4.56 -14.06 -5.07
C MET A 242 4.88 -12.78 -5.83
N HIS A 243 3.85 -12.08 -6.31
CA HIS A 243 4.04 -10.86 -7.11
C HIS A 243 4.14 -9.59 -6.25
N GLY A 244 5.17 -9.48 -5.42
CA GLY A 244 5.37 -8.30 -4.55
C GLY A 244 6.02 -7.11 -5.25
N LEU A 245 5.96 -5.94 -4.63
CA LEU A 245 6.77 -4.77 -4.99
C LEU A 245 7.22 -3.99 -3.76
N HIS A 246 8.28 -3.19 -3.89
CA HIS A 246 8.71 -2.33 -2.79
C HIS A 246 7.70 -1.19 -2.55
N VAL A 247 7.44 -0.86 -1.29
CA VAL A 247 6.40 0.11 -0.91
C VAL A 247 6.68 1.52 -1.43
N ASP A 248 7.96 1.92 -1.58
CA ASP A 248 8.32 3.21 -2.20
C ASP A 248 7.93 3.27 -3.68
N ASP A 249 8.16 2.19 -4.45
CA ASP A 249 7.77 2.15 -5.86
C ASP A 249 6.24 2.20 -5.98
N CYS A 250 5.53 1.51 -5.07
CA CYS A 250 4.08 1.62 -4.96
C CYS A 250 3.65 3.06 -4.70
N GLY A 251 4.27 3.75 -3.74
CA GLY A 251 4.00 5.16 -3.45
C GLY A 251 4.25 6.08 -4.65
N GLU A 252 5.34 5.86 -5.41
CA GLU A 252 5.64 6.58 -6.64
C GLU A 252 4.54 6.39 -7.70
N ALA A 253 3.95 5.20 -7.80
CA ALA A 253 2.87 4.93 -8.74
C ALA A 253 1.62 5.79 -8.46
N TYR A 254 1.26 6.00 -7.19
CA TYR A 254 0.15 6.88 -6.80
C TYR A 254 0.44 8.34 -7.18
N ALA A 255 1.66 8.80 -6.91
CA ALA A 255 2.08 10.16 -7.25
C ALA A 255 2.04 10.37 -8.77
N VAL A 256 2.51 9.39 -9.55
CA VAL A 256 2.50 9.46 -11.02
C VAL A 256 1.07 9.50 -11.57
N LEU A 257 0.13 8.70 -11.06
CA LEU A 257 -1.29 8.79 -11.48
C LEU A 257 -1.89 10.17 -11.17
N ALA A 258 -1.58 10.76 -10.01
CA ALA A 258 -1.97 12.14 -9.70
C ALA A 258 -1.32 13.15 -10.66
N ILE A 259 -0.05 12.99 -11.01
CA ILE A 259 0.63 13.85 -11.97
C ILE A 259 -0.06 13.76 -13.33
N THR A 260 -0.35 12.56 -13.82
CA THR A 260 -1.06 12.34 -15.09
C THR A 260 -2.43 13.01 -15.08
N ALA A 261 -3.16 12.93 -13.96
CA ALA A 261 -4.45 13.59 -13.82
C ALA A 261 -4.35 15.12 -13.85
N LEU A 262 -3.30 15.69 -13.25
CA LEU A 262 -3.15 17.13 -13.03
C LEU A 262 -2.40 17.86 -14.13
N TRP A 263 -1.53 17.17 -14.87
CA TRP A 263 -0.62 17.76 -15.86
C TRP A 263 -0.59 17.04 -17.21
N GLY A 264 -1.25 15.89 -17.34
CA GLY A 264 -1.09 15.02 -18.51
C GLY A 264 0.09 14.05 -18.38
N GLY A 265 0.25 13.23 -19.40
CA GLY A 265 1.29 12.21 -19.50
C GLY A 265 1.94 12.22 -20.89
N PRO A 266 2.98 11.40 -21.10
CA PRO A 266 3.59 11.24 -22.40
C PRO A 266 2.55 10.95 -23.49
N GLY A 267 2.53 11.75 -24.56
CA GLY A 267 1.62 11.56 -25.69
C GLY A 267 0.15 11.90 -25.43
N LEU A 268 -0.20 12.58 -24.33
CA LEU A 268 -1.58 13.02 -24.05
C LEU A 268 -1.81 14.50 -24.41
N ASP A 269 -3.02 14.81 -24.88
CA ASP A 269 -3.46 16.16 -25.27
C ASP A 269 -3.72 17.08 -24.06
N GLY A 270 -2.65 17.41 -23.33
CA GLY A 270 -2.68 18.32 -22.20
C GLY A 270 -3.48 17.82 -20.98
N LEU A 271 -3.95 18.76 -20.17
CA LEU A 271 -4.58 18.48 -18.85
C LEU A 271 -5.85 17.63 -18.95
N GLU A 272 -6.70 17.94 -19.93
CA GLU A 272 -7.98 17.26 -20.12
C GLU A 272 -7.78 15.81 -20.58
N GLY A 273 -6.88 15.59 -21.55
CA GLY A 273 -6.49 14.24 -21.98
C GLY A 273 -5.87 13.43 -20.84
N GLY A 274 -5.00 14.07 -20.05
CA GLY A 274 -4.45 13.52 -18.80
C GLY A 274 -5.51 13.00 -17.86
N ARG A 275 -6.44 13.87 -17.47
CA ARG A 275 -7.49 13.51 -16.51
C ARG A 275 -8.44 12.43 -17.04
N GLN A 276 -8.87 12.51 -18.30
CA GLN A 276 -9.71 11.50 -18.93
C GLN A 276 -9.00 10.14 -19.06
N SER A 277 -7.66 10.15 -19.14
CA SER A 277 -6.87 8.93 -19.23
C SER A 277 -6.83 8.11 -17.91
N VAL A 278 -7.16 8.72 -16.77
CA VAL A 278 -7.12 8.09 -15.44
C VAL A 278 -8.45 8.10 -14.68
N ALA A 279 -9.32 9.10 -14.89
CA ALA A 279 -10.60 9.20 -14.21
C ALA A 279 -11.55 8.05 -14.58
N GLY A 280 -12.26 7.51 -13.58
CA GLY A 280 -13.20 6.39 -13.73
C GLY A 280 -12.52 5.05 -13.98
N LYS A 281 -11.19 4.95 -13.89
CA LYS A 281 -10.42 3.76 -14.25
C LYS A 281 -9.86 3.06 -13.03
N VAL A 282 -9.39 1.84 -13.26
CA VAL A 282 -8.63 1.04 -12.31
C VAL A 282 -7.20 0.95 -12.82
N PHE A 283 -6.23 0.88 -11.91
CA PHE A 283 -4.83 0.60 -12.21
C PHE A 283 -4.26 -0.43 -11.24
N ASN A 284 -3.66 -1.47 -11.78
CA ASN A 284 -2.90 -2.47 -11.04
C ASN A 284 -1.46 -1.98 -10.85
N ILE A 285 -0.94 -2.10 -9.62
CA ILE A 285 0.44 -1.72 -9.29
C ILE A 285 1.17 -2.95 -8.75
N SER A 286 2.18 -3.41 -9.47
CA SER A 286 2.90 -4.66 -9.23
C SER A 286 4.37 -4.54 -9.64
N GLY A 287 5.20 -5.49 -9.18
CA GLY A 287 6.61 -5.53 -9.54
C GLY A 287 6.83 -5.78 -11.04
N ARG A 288 8.04 -5.52 -11.53
CA ARG A 288 8.40 -5.69 -12.96
C ARG A 288 8.23 -7.12 -13.43
N ARG A 289 8.40 -8.07 -12.51
CA ARG A 289 8.08 -9.49 -12.65
C ARG A 289 7.60 -10.02 -11.31
N TYR A 290 6.90 -11.15 -11.34
CA TYR A 290 6.68 -11.91 -10.12
C TYR A 290 7.91 -12.72 -9.71
N GLU A 291 7.93 -13.09 -8.44
CA GLU A 291 8.82 -14.11 -7.89
C GLU A 291 7.99 -15.38 -7.61
N THR A 292 8.66 -16.51 -7.54
CA THR A 292 8.08 -17.78 -7.07
C THR A 292 8.42 -17.99 -5.60
N LEU A 293 7.62 -18.81 -4.91
CA LEU A 293 7.96 -19.27 -3.57
C LEU A 293 9.30 -20.03 -3.56
N SER A 294 9.67 -20.69 -4.66
CA SER A 294 11.00 -21.28 -4.82
C SER A 294 12.12 -20.24 -4.70
N GLU A 295 12.02 -19.10 -5.40
CA GLU A 295 13.01 -18.03 -5.34
C GLU A 295 13.07 -17.38 -3.95
N VAL A 296 11.90 -17.03 -3.41
CA VAL A 296 11.80 -16.38 -2.08
C VAL A 296 12.27 -17.32 -0.98
N GLY A 297 11.86 -18.59 -1.01
CA GLY A 297 12.26 -19.62 -0.06
C GLY A 297 13.76 -19.90 -0.10
N ALA A 298 14.37 -19.95 -1.30
CA ALA A 298 15.81 -20.11 -1.43
C ALA A 298 16.59 -18.92 -0.84
N ALA A 299 16.13 -17.68 -1.08
CA ALA A 299 16.76 -16.48 -0.52
C ALA A 299 16.65 -16.43 1.01
N LEU A 300 15.49 -16.79 1.58
CA LEU A 300 15.30 -16.90 3.03
C LEU A 300 16.17 -18.01 3.62
N ALA A 301 16.21 -19.19 2.99
CA ALA A 301 17.04 -20.30 3.43
C ALA A 301 18.51 -19.91 3.50
N GLN A 302 19.00 -19.22 2.46
CA GLN A 302 20.37 -18.69 2.42
C GLN A 302 20.62 -17.66 3.53
N GLU A 303 19.72 -16.68 3.69
CA GLU A 303 19.87 -15.60 4.68
C GLU A 303 19.92 -16.13 6.12
N TYR A 304 19.15 -17.18 6.43
CA TYR A 304 19.09 -17.79 7.76
C TYR A 304 20.02 -18.99 7.95
N GLY A 305 20.80 -19.37 6.93
CA GLY A 305 21.86 -20.37 7.04
C GLY A 305 21.42 -21.84 6.96
N PHE A 306 20.29 -22.12 6.32
CA PHE A 306 19.82 -23.48 6.04
C PHE A 306 20.64 -24.13 4.93
N GLY A 307 21.47 -25.11 5.27
CA GLY A 307 22.46 -25.67 4.33
C GLY A 307 21.88 -26.59 3.25
N HIS A 308 20.65 -27.07 3.42
CA HIS A 308 19.92 -27.83 2.39
C HIS A 308 18.89 -26.98 1.62
N GLY A 309 18.91 -25.65 1.80
CA GLY A 309 18.02 -24.74 1.08
C GLY A 309 16.58 -24.82 1.60
N ALA A 310 15.61 -24.73 0.68
CA ALA A 310 14.19 -24.75 0.98
C ALA A 310 13.47 -25.97 0.37
N ARG A 311 12.44 -26.45 1.05
CA ARG A 311 11.58 -27.57 0.62
C ARG A 311 10.13 -27.12 0.65
N PHE A 312 9.31 -27.63 -0.27
CA PHE A 312 7.96 -27.13 -0.52
C PHE A 312 6.94 -28.27 -0.52
N GLY A 313 5.66 -27.94 -0.39
CA GLY A 313 4.57 -28.93 -0.37
C GLY A 313 4.58 -29.85 0.86
N VAL A 314 5.24 -29.48 1.96
CA VAL A 314 5.31 -30.33 3.15
C VAL A 314 3.97 -30.33 3.91
N SER A 315 3.69 -31.42 4.64
CA SER A 315 2.51 -31.45 5.50
C SER A 315 2.72 -30.62 6.78
N GLN A 316 1.64 -30.10 7.37
CA GLN A 316 1.69 -29.35 8.64
C GLN A 316 2.37 -30.14 9.78
N LYS A 317 2.31 -31.48 9.73
CA LYS A 317 2.90 -32.37 10.75
C LYS A 317 4.43 -32.46 10.67
N GLU A 318 5.00 -32.11 9.52
CA GLU A 318 6.46 -32.09 9.32
C GLU A 318 7.09 -30.76 9.78
N LEU A 319 6.27 -29.71 9.96
CA LEU A 319 6.76 -28.42 10.40
C LEU A 319 7.08 -28.43 11.90
N PRO A 320 8.16 -27.73 12.33
CA PRO A 320 8.44 -27.52 13.74
C PRO A 320 7.27 -26.87 14.47
N GLU A 321 7.01 -27.27 15.72
CA GLU A 321 5.94 -26.67 16.54
C GLU A 321 6.11 -25.15 16.69
N ALA A 322 7.35 -24.67 16.72
CA ALA A 322 7.70 -23.25 16.80
C ALA A 322 7.08 -22.39 15.68
N VAL A 323 6.75 -22.97 14.52
CA VAL A 323 6.15 -22.22 13.40
C VAL A 323 4.63 -22.35 13.31
N SER A 324 4.00 -23.10 14.21
CA SER A 324 2.54 -23.36 14.20
C SER A 324 1.68 -22.09 14.39
N GLY A 325 2.20 -21.06 15.06
CA GLY A 325 1.55 -19.77 15.26
C GLY A 325 1.75 -18.76 14.12
N HIS A 326 2.56 -19.09 13.11
CA HIS A 326 2.87 -18.21 11.98
C HIS A 326 2.01 -18.63 10.77
N ASN A 327 0.75 -18.21 10.74
CA ASN A 327 -0.14 -18.51 9.61
C ASN A 327 0.24 -17.69 8.37
N CYS A 328 1.27 -18.15 7.67
CA CYS A 328 1.77 -17.52 6.47
C CYS A 328 1.06 -18.01 5.21
N ASP A 329 -0.04 -18.77 5.29
CA ASP A 329 -0.75 -19.29 4.11
C ASP A 329 -1.28 -18.13 3.23
N LEU A 330 -1.66 -16.99 3.81
CA LEU A 330 -2.07 -15.78 3.07
C LEU A 330 -0.91 -14.99 2.43
N VAL A 331 0.34 -15.35 2.77
CA VAL A 331 1.57 -14.73 2.28
C VAL A 331 2.26 -15.66 1.28
N PHE A 332 2.50 -16.91 1.66
CA PHE A 332 3.21 -17.91 0.86
C PHE A 332 2.28 -18.84 0.06
N GLY A 333 1.00 -18.92 0.40
CA GLY A 333 0.04 -19.84 -0.23
C GLY A 333 -0.93 -19.16 -1.21
N TRP A 334 -0.91 -17.83 -1.31
CA TRP A 334 -1.79 -17.08 -2.22
C TRP A 334 -1.09 -16.78 -3.55
N SER A 335 -1.09 -17.77 -4.46
CA SER A 335 -0.54 -17.60 -5.82
C SER A 335 -1.30 -16.53 -6.59
N GLN A 336 -0.61 -15.45 -6.98
CA GLN A 336 -1.25 -14.40 -7.77
C GLN A 336 -0.27 -13.65 -8.67
N TRP A 337 -0.54 -13.67 -9.98
CA TRP A 337 0.09 -12.81 -10.98
C TRP A 337 -0.87 -11.70 -11.42
N VAL A 338 -0.38 -10.46 -11.44
CA VAL A 338 -1.13 -9.25 -11.80
C VAL A 338 -0.29 -8.44 -12.79
N SER A 339 -0.87 -7.95 -13.88
CA SER A 339 -0.18 -7.08 -14.83
C SER A 339 -0.28 -5.62 -14.40
N SER A 340 0.80 -4.86 -14.57
CA SER A 340 0.85 -3.40 -14.43
C SER A 340 1.17 -2.69 -15.76
N GLU A 341 0.96 -3.37 -16.89
CA GLU A 341 1.22 -2.80 -18.22
C GLU A 341 0.43 -1.51 -18.44
N ARG A 342 -0.84 -1.44 -18.02
CA ARG A 342 -1.68 -0.26 -18.19
C ARG A 342 -1.07 1.02 -17.62
N ILE A 343 -0.54 0.99 -16.39
CA ILE A 343 0.10 2.18 -15.80
C ILE A 343 1.47 2.44 -16.45
N ARG A 344 2.23 1.39 -16.77
CA ARG A 344 3.54 1.51 -17.43
C ARG A 344 3.40 2.21 -18.78
N GLU A 345 2.47 1.76 -19.61
CA GLU A 345 2.21 2.34 -20.93
C GLU A 345 1.67 3.76 -20.84
N LEU A 346 0.83 4.05 -19.84
CA LEU A 346 0.22 5.37 -19.69
C LEU A 346 1.21 6.44 -19.17
N THR A 347 2.19 6.03 -18.37
CA THR A 347 2.95 6.97 -17.52
C THR A 347 4.46 6.79 -17.54
N ASP A 348 4.97 5.77 -18.23
CA ASP A 348 6.36 5.29 -18.18
C ASP A 348 6.84 4.89 -16.77
N TRP A 349 5.94 4.81 -15.77
CA TRP A 349 6.28 4.35 -14.43
C TRP A 349 6.70 2.89 -14.46
N CYS A 350 7.79 2.57 -13.76
CA CYS A 350 8.24 1.21 -13.52
C CYS A 350 8.89 1.15 -12.12
N ASP A 351 8.75 0.02 -11.43
CA ASP A 351 9.43 -0.23 -10.15
C ASP A 351 10.94 -0.26 -10.33
N LYS A 352 11.67 0.32 -9.37
CA LYS A 352 13.13 0.51 -9.45
C LYS A 352 13.86 -0.26 -8.36
N ARG A 353 13.19 -0.57 -7.25
CA ARG A 353 13.83 -1.27 -6.15
C ARG A 353 14.07 -2.75 -6.51
N PRO A 354 15.08 -3.38 -5.89
CA PRO A 354 15.26 -4.82 -6.01
C PRO A 354 14.00 -5.60 -5.62
N LEU A 355 13.84 -6.78 -6.20
CA LEU A 355 12.82 -7.74 -5.77
C LEU A 355 13.16 -8.29 -4.37
N PHE A 356 12.20 -8.96 -3.74
CA PHE A 356 12.38 -9.40 -2.36
C PHE A 356 13.56 -10.38 -2.21
N SER A 357 13.67 -11.37 -3.10
CA SER A 357 14.77 -12.35 -3.12
C SER A 357 16.12 -11.74 -3.49
N GLU A 358 16.14 -10.63 -4.22
CA GLU A 358 17.37 -9.98 -4.70
C GLU A 358 18.07 -9.17 -3.59
N ASN A 359 17.34 -8.74 -2.56
CA ASN A 359 17.87 -7.88 -1.49
C ASN A 359 17.35 -8.26 -0.09
N THR A 360 17.07 -9.56 0.10
CA THR A 360 16.45 -10.12 1.31
C THR A 360 17.15 -9.68 2.59
N ARG A 361 18.48 -9.65 2.61
CA ARG A 361 19.27 -9.21 3.78
C ARG A 361 18.91 -7.81 4.24
N ILE A 362 18.84 -6.84 3.34
CA ILE A 362 18.57 -5.45 3.69
C ILE A 362 17.12 -5.31 4.18
N TYR A 363 16.18 -6.01 3.56
CA TYR A 363 14.79 -6.02 4.01
C TYR A 363 14.64 -6.68 5.38
N ARG A 364 15.38 -7.76 5.67
CA ARG A 364 15.41 -8.38 7.00
C ARG A 364 15.95 -7.42 8.06
N VAL A 365 17.10 -6.79 7.81
CA VAL A 365 17.70 -5.85 8.77
C VAL A 365 16.77 -4.67 9.05
N ALA A 366 16.11 -4.13 8.02
CA ALA A 366 15.14 -3.05 8.20
C ALA A 366 13.91 -3.51 8.99
N TYR A 367 13.43 -4.73 8.74
CA TYR A 367 12.33 -5.34 9.48
C TYR A 367 12.67 -5.56 10.96
N GLU A 368 13.85 -6.11 11.25
CA GLU A 368 14.33 -6.34 12.61
C GLU A 368 14.47 -5.03 13.37
N ALA A 369 15.08 -4.00 12.77
CA ALA A 369 15.17 -2.67 13.38
C ALA A 369 13.79 -2.07 13.67
N ALA A 370 12.81 -2.25 12.77
CA ALA A 370 11.44 -1.82 12.99
C ALA A 370 10.76 -2.60 14.14
N ALA A 371 11.00 -3.90 14.22
CA ALA A 371 10.49 -4.76 15.30
C ALA A 371 11.10 -4.38 16.66
N GLU A 372 12.41 -4.14 16.72
CA GLU A 372 13.14 -3.69 17.92
C GLU A 372 12.67 -2.30 18.38
N ALA A 373 12.38 -1.41 17.44
CA ALA A 373 11.81 -0.09 17.73
C ALA A 373 10.33 -0.16 18.18
N GLY A 374 9.70 -1.32 18.15
CA GLY A 374 8.32 -1.52 18.57
C GLY A 374 7.31 -0.80 17.69
N LEU A 375 7.55 -0.73 16.36
CA LEU A 375 6.61 -0.06 15.46
C LEU A 375 5.25 -0.77 15.43
N ASP A 376 4.17 0.01 15.60
CA ASP A 376 2.78 -0.47 15.69
C ASP A 376 2.37 -1.41 14.54
N ASP A 377 2.91 -1.20 13.33
CA ASP A 377 2.55 -1.97 12.14
C ASP A 377 3.15 -3.38 12.10
N VAL A 378 4.36 -3.58 12.65
CA VAL A 378 4.96 -4.91 12.82
C VAL A 378 4.08 -5.76 13.75
N GLU A 379 3.73 -5.23 14.91
CA GLU A 379 2.89 -5.95 15.88
C GLU A 379 1.48 -6.21 15.32
N LYS A 380 0.92 -5.24 14.58
CA LYS A 380 -0.35 -5.42 13.89
C LYS A 380 -0.33 -6.60 12.92
N VAL A 381 0.73 -6.73 12.11
CA VAL A 381 0.87 -7.87 11.19
C VAL A 381 1.04 -9.18 11.96
N ARG A 382 1.89 -9.22 12.99
CA ARG A 382 2.08 -10.42 13.83
C ARG A 382 0.77 -10.95 14.41
N ARG A 383 -0.06 -10.07 14.99
CA ARG A 383 -1.38 -10.45 15.50
C ARG A 383 -2.28 -11.04 14.43
N ARG A 384 -2.29 -10.48 13.22
CA ARG A 384 -3.08 -11.01 12.10
C ARG A 384 -2.57 -12.38 11.64
N MET A 385 -1.25 -12.58 11.62
CA MET A 385 -0.64 -13.89 11.31
C MET A 385 -0.92 -14.93 12.40
N ALA A 386 -1.14 -14.51 13.64
CA ALA A 386 -1.64 -15.38 14.71
C ALA A 386 -3.16 -15.65 14.64
N GLY A 387 -3.87 -15.13 13.63
CA GLY A 387 -5.32 -15.30 13.46
C GLY A 387 -6.17 -14.25 14.19
N ASN A 388 -5.55 -13.28 14.88
CA ASN A 388 -6.25 -12.23 15.61
C ASN A 388 -6.57 -11.05 14.69
N TRP A 389 -7.65 -11.19 13.91
CA TRP A 389 -8.13 -10.16 12.97
C TRP A 389 -9.05 -9.11 13.63
N GLU A 390 -9.53 -9.37 14.85
CA GLU A 390 -10.58 -8.58 15.51
C GLU A 390 -10.03 -7.54 16.50
N ASP A 391 -8.76 -7.65 16.91
CA ASP A 391 -8.24 -6.95 18.09
C ASP A 391 -7.47 -5.65 17.79
N ASP A 392 -7.82 -4.94 16.71
CA ASP A 392 -7.31 -3.60 16.43
C ASP A 392 -7.81 -2.55 17.46
N ARG A 393 -8.64 -2.96 18.44
CA ARG A 393 -9.13 -2.14 19.56
C ARG A 393 -8.23 -2.20 20.81
N LYS A 394 -7.32 -3.17 20.98
CA LYS A 394 -6.63 -3.42 22.28
C LYS A 394 -5.27 -2.75 22.51
N THR A 395 -4.78 -1.87 21.62
CA THR A 395 -3.77 -0.87 22.04
C THR A 395 -4.38 0.29 22.83
N VAL A 396 -5.59 0.12 23.35
CA VAL A 396 -6.25 0.96 24.34
C VAL A 396 -5.85 0.46 25.73
N GLY A 397 -4.82 1.08 26.30
CA GLY A 397 -4.51 1.00 27.74
C GLY A 397 -3.24 0.23 28.09
N TYR A 398 -2.14 0.97 28.28
CA TYR A 398 -1.32 0.97 29.50
C TYR A 398 -0.06 1.83 29.24
N TYR A 399 -0.20 3.14 29.37
CA TYR A 399 0.89 3.97 29.88
C TYR A 399 0.38 4.63 31.15
N ARG A 400 0.45 3.89 32.26
CA ARG A 400 0.52 4.54 33.57
C ARG A 400 1.92 5.11 33.67
N THR A 401 1.97 6.44 33.67
CA THR A 401 3.11 7.23 34.15
C THR A 401 3.58 6.69 35.50
N THR A 402 4.88 6.38 35.59
CA THR A 402 5.65 6.56 36.82
C THR A 402 6.47 7.82 36.68
#